data_AF-A0A915D615-F1
#
_entry.id   AF-A0A915D615-F1
#
_cell.length_a   1.000
_cell.length_b   1.000
_cell.length_c   1.000
_cell.angle_alpha   90.00
_cell.angle_beta   90.00
_cell.angle_gamma   90.00
#
_symmetry.space_group_name_H-M   'P 1'
#
loop_
_entity.id
_entity.type
_entity.pdbx_description
1 polymer ?
#
loop_
_entity_poly.entity_id
_entity_poly.type
_entity_poly.pdbx_seq_one_letter_code
_entity_poly.pdbx_strand_id
1 'polypeptide(L)'
;MIRLLPKVFPCSSLLFYRGYAVPPPHPVWDETESLHTKIFINNEWHNSISGKTFETMNPVNGKKIADVQEGDKADIDCAVKVC
;
A
#
# COMPACT_ATOMS: atom_id res chain seq x y z
N MET A 1 54.62 52.20 -9.41
CA MET A 1 53.15 52.23 -9.32
C MET A 1 52.68 50.81 -9.03
N ILE A 2 52.30 50.54 -7.78
CA ILE A 2 51.93 49.21 -7.28
C ILE A 2 50.40 49.14 -7.28
N ARG A 3 49.78 48.14 -7.92
CA ARG A 3 48.48 47.60 -7.48
C ARG A 3 48.45 46.08 -7.63
N LEU A 4 48.19 45.47 -6.49
CA LEU A 4 48.10 44.07 -6.13
C LEU A 4 46.64 43.59 -6.22
N LEU A 5 46.48 42.30 -6.60
CA LEU A 5 45.41 41.34 -6.20
C LEU A 5 43.98 41.50 -6.79
N PRO A 6 43.09 40.48 -6.66
CA PRO A 6 43.25 39.03 -6.84
C PRO A 6 42.03 38.36 -7.55
N LYS A 7 42.13 37.05 -7.77
CA LYS A 7 41.06 36.11 -8.15
C LYS A 7 39.74 36.40 -7.43
N VAL A 8 38.67 36.47 -8.21
CA VAL A 8 37.29 36.61 -7.75
C VAL A 8 36.85 35.32 -7.05
N PHE A 9 36.83 35.33 -5.72
CA PHE A 9 35.88 34.56 -4.92
C PHE A 9 35.63 35.34 -3.64
N PRO A 10 34.37 35.68 -3.34
CA PRO A 10 33.95 35.48 -1.96
C PRO A 10 32.59 34.80 -1.85
N CYS A 11 32.61 33.82 -0.96
CA CYS A 11 31.53 33.19 -0.23
C CYS A 11 30.45 34.18 0.22
N SER A 12 29.17 33.89 -0.09
CA SER A 12 28.05 34.31 0.76
C SER A 12 26.85 33.40 0.53
N SER A 13 26.69 32.46 1.46
CA SER A 13 25.40 32.16 2.11
C SER A 13 24.14 32.18 1.23
N LEU A 14 23.74 31.02 0.72
CA LEU A 14 22.32 30.60 0.65
C LEU A 14 22.30 29.16 0.13
N LEU A 15 22.34 28.23 1.08
CA LEU A 15 21.56 27.00 1.09
C LEU A 15 21.14 26.47 -0.30
N PHE A 16 22.08 25.96 -1.09
CA PHE A 16 21.74 24.96 -2.10
C PHE A 16 21.51 23.62 -1.39
N TYR A 17 20.52 23.58 -0.51
CA TYR A 17 19.79 22.35 -0.24
C TYR A 17 19.11 22.03 -1.56
N ARG A 18 19.77 21.23 -2.41
CA ARG A 18 19.12 20.55 -3.52
C ARG A 18 18.21 19.51 -2.88
N GLY A 19 17.10 20.00 -2.31
CA GLY A 19 16.03 19.17 -1.81
C GLY A 19 15.52 18.40 -3.00
N TYR A 20 15.70 17.08 -2.97
CA TYR A 20 14.84 16.23 -3.77
C TYR A 20 13.42 16.56 -3.34
N ALA A 21 12.66 17.21 -4.22
CA ALA A 21 11.23 17.36 -4.02
C ALA A 21 10.68 15.93 -3.97
N VAL A 22 10.38 15.44 -2.78
CA VAL A 22 9.65 14.18 -2.63
C VAL A 22 8.32 14.45 -3.33
N PRO A 23 7.98 13.71 -4.40
CA PRO A 23 6.69 13.90 -5.05
C PRO A 23 5.63 13.77 -3.96
N PRO A 24 4.57 14.61 -3.99
CA PRO A 24 3.49 14.50 -3.02
C PRO A 24 3.07 13.02 -2.98
N PRO A 25 2.94 12.41 -1.78
CA PRO A 25 2.62 11.00 -1.68
C PRO A 25 1.40 10.74 -2.55
N HIS A 26 1.58 9.96 -3.61
CA HIS A 26 0.47 9.72 -4.49
C HIS A 26 -0.59 8.98 -3.67
N PRO A 27 -1.86 9.39 -3.75
CA PRO A 27 -2.96 8.64 -3.18
C PRO A 27 -2.82 7.12 -3.49
N VAL A 28 -2.61 6.26 -2.49
CA VAL A 28 -2.44 4.78 -2.68
C VAL A 28 -3.79 4.08 -2.94
N TRP A 29 -4.88 4.85 -3.02
CA TRP A 29 -6.26 4.34 -3.01
C TRP A 29 -6.70 3.65 -4.30
N ASP A 30 -5.97 3.82 -5.40
CA ASP A 30 -6.43 3.38 -6.72
C ASP A 30 -5.94 1.98 -7.14
N GLU A 31 -4.83 1.50 -6.59
CA GLU A 31 -4.15 0.29 -7.11
C GLU A 31 -3.49 -0.56 -6.01
N THR A 32 -4.17 -0.77 -4.88
CA THR A 32 -3.68 -1.71 -3.88
C THR A 32 -4.14 -3.13 -4.22
N GLU A 33 -3.20 -4.04 -4.49
CA GLU A 33 -3.50 -5.47 -4.63
C GLU A 33 -4.09 -6.01 -3.33
N SER A 34 -5.17 -6.79 -3.42
CA SER A 34 -5.79 -7.41 -2.25
C SER A 34 -4.88 -8.49 -1.67
N LEU A 35 -4.18 -8.16 -0.58
CA LEU A 35 -3.18 -9.04 0.02
C LEU A 35 -3.78 -10.32 0.62
N HIS A 36 -5.06 -10.30 1.02
CA HIS A 36 -5.69 -11.41 1.70
C HIS A 36 -7.17 -11.56 1.31
N THR A 37 -7.53 -12.72 0.76
CA THR A 37 -8.88 -13.02 0.27
C THR A 37 -9.44 -14.35 0.79
N LYS A 38 -8.69 -15.02 1.65
CA LYS A 38 -8.99 -16.36 2.19
C LYS A 38 -9.66 -16.27 3.57
N ILE A 39 -10.21 -17.39 4.05
CA ILE A 39 -10.78 -17.48 5.40
C ILE A 39 -9.63 -17.66 6.39
N PHE A 40 -9.61 -16.88 7.47
CA PHE A 40 -8.56 -16.96 8.49
C PHE A 40 -9.05 -17.75 9.70
N ILE A 41 -8.48 -18.93 9.94
CA ILE A 41 -8.84 -19.83 11.03
C ILE A 41 -7.55 -20.33 11.69
N ASN A 42 -7.45 -20.27 13.01
CA ASN A 42 -6.31 -20.80 13.78
C ASN A 42 -4.93 -20.35 13.26
N ASN A 43 -4.76 -19.04 13.02
CA ASN A 43 -3.54 -18.44 12.49
C ASN A 43 -3.15 -18.85 11.05
N GLU A 44 -4.03 -19.55 10.33
CA GLU A 44 -3.81 -20.02 8.97
C GLU A 44 -4.86 -19.51 7.98
N TRP A 45 -4.48 -19.41 6.72
CA TRP A 45 -5.36 -18.99 5.62
C TRP A 45 -5.91 -20.21 4.88
N HIS A 46 -7.21 -20.43 4.99
CA HIS A 46 -7.94 -21.53 4.37
C HIS A 46 -8.80 -21.05 3.20
N ASN A 47 -8.96 -21.90 2.18
CA ASN A 47 -9.98 -21.68 1.16
C ASN A 47 -11.35 -22.10 1.71
N SER A 48 -12.43 -21.56 1.15
CA SER A 48 -13.79 -21.98 1.50
C SER A 48 -13.99 -23.46 1.19
N ILE A 49 -14.63 -24.19 2.10
CA ILE A 49 -15.03 -25.59 1.89
C ILE A 49 -16.03 -25.68 0.72
N SER A 50 -16.86 -24.66 0.54
CA SER A 50 -17.83 -24.60 -0.56
C SER A 50 -17.20 -24.22 -1.91
N GLY A 51 -15.99 -23.65 -1.88
CA GLY A 51 -15.28 -23.15 -3.07
C GLY A 51 -15.90 -21.91 -3.72
N LYS A 52 -16.93 -21.32 -3.09
CA LYS A 52 -17.57 -20.10 -3.57
C LYS A 52 -16.74 -18.87 -3.22
N THR A 53 -16.83 -17.86 -4.08
CA THR A 53 -16.19 -16.56 -3.88
C THR A 53 -17.18 -15.45 -4.20
N PHE A 54 -17.01 -14.30 -3.56
CA PHE A 54 -17.80 -13.11 -3.81
C PHE A 54 -16.90 -11.97 -4.28
N GLU A 55 -17.38 -11.23 -5.28
CA GLU A 55 -16.69 -10.08 -5.84
C GLU A 55 -16.92 -8.86 -4.93
N THR A 56 -15.85 -8.25 -4.42
CA THR A 56 -15.93 -7.00 -3.68
C THR A 56 -15.73 -5.83 -4.65
N MET A 57 -16.78 -5.03 -4.84
CA MET A 57 -16.77 -3.86 -5.72
C MET A 57 -16.52 -2.59 -4.91
N ASN A 58 -15.75 -1.66 -5.46
CA ASN A 58 -15.55 -0.34 -4.88
C ASN A 58 -16.82 0.52 -5.08
N PRO A 59 -17.42 1.08 -4.02
CA PRO A 59 -18.67 1.85 -4.13
C PRO A 59 -18.51 3.18 -4.89
N VAL A 60 -17.30 3.71 -5.02
CA VAL A 60 -17.04 5.02 -5.64
C VAL A 60 -17.00 4.93 -7.17
N ASN A 61 -16.37 3.87 -7.70
CA ASN A 61 -16.10 3.73 -9.14
C ASN A 61 -16.62 2.41 -9.72
N GLY A 62 -17.20 1.52 -8.92
CA GLY A 62 -17.72 0.23 -9.35
C GLY A 62 -16.64 -0.75 -9.82
N LYS A 63 -15.35 -0.45 -9.61
CA LYS A 63 -14.27 -1.35 -10.00
C LYS A 63 -14.18 -2.53 -9.04
N LYS A 64 -13.91 -3.72 -9.58
CA LYS A 64 -13.64 -4.92 -8.80
C LYS A 64 -12.33 -4.75 -8.03
N ILE A 65 -12.41 -4.92 -6.71
CA ILE A 65 -11.27 -4.88 -5.80
C ILE A 65 -10.65 -6.28 -5.70
N ALA A 66 -11.46 -7.28 -5.36
CA ALA A 66 -10.99 -8.64 -5.08
C ALA A 66 -12.11 -9.68 -5.13
N ASP A 67 -11.72 -10.94 -5.37
CA ASP A 67 -12.56 -12.12 -5.13
C ASP A 67 -12.25 -12.69 -3.74
N VAL A 68 -13.20 -12.60 -2.82
CA VAL A 68 -13.04 -13.07 -1.44
C VAL A 68 -13.78 -14.40 -1.26
N GLN A 69 -13.21 -15.33 -0.52
CA GLN A 69 -13.83 -16.63 -0.23
C GLN A 69 -15.13 -16.46 0.57
N GLU A 70 -16.22 -17.06 0.10
CA GLU A 70 -17.52 -17.05 0.78
C GLU A 70 -17.52 -18.13 1.87
N GLY A 71 -17.70 -17.72 3.12
CA GLY A 71 -17.81 -18.65 4.25
C GLY A 71 -19.22 -19.23 4.35
N ASP A 72 -19.31 -20.55 4.38
CA ASP A 72 -20.57 -21.27 4.62
C ASP A 72 -20.59 -21.85 6.04
N LYS A 73 -21.70 -22.47 6.43
CA LYS A 73 -21.87 -23.13 7.74
C LYS A 73 -20.73 -24.09 8.06
N ALA A 74 -20.21 -24.80 7.06
CA ALA A 74 -19.11 -25.74 7.25
C ALA A 74 -17.80 -25.04 7.69
N ASP A 75 -17.51 -23.87 7.15
CA ASP A 75 -16.31 -23.09 7.50
C ASP A 75 -16.43 -22.55 8.93
N ILE A 76 -17.64 -22.12 9.32
CA ILE A 76 -17.98 -21.70 10.68
C ILE A 76 -17.80 -22.87 11.66
N ASP A 77 -18.35 -24.04 11.33
CA ASP A 77 -18.26 -25.24 12.18
C ASP A 77 -16.78 -25.67 12.36
N CYS A 78 -15.93 -25.54 11.34
CA CYS A 78 -14.49 -25.77 11.45
C CYS A 78 -13.81 -24.72 12.34
N ALA A 79 -14.14 -23.43 12.18
CA ALA A 79 -13.57 -22.36 13.01
C ALA A 79 -13.89 -22.55 14.50
N VAL A 80 -15.12 -22.95 14.82
CA VAL A 80 -15.56 -23.19 16.21
C VAL A 80 -14.85 -24.39 16.84
N LYS A 81 -14.57 -25.44 16.08
CA LYS A 81 -13.89 -26.65 16.60
C LYS A 81 -12.42 -26.42 16.99
N VAL A 82 -11.78 -25.40 16.43
CA VAL A 82 -10.35 -25.13 16.63
C VAL A 82 -10.12 -24.03 17.69
N CYS A 83 -11.18 -23.36 18.15
CA CYS A 83 -11.17 -22.56 19.39
C CYS A 83 -11.04 -23.44 20.64
#